data_AF-A0A1U7LJQ0-F1
#
_entry.id   AF-A0A1U7LJQ0-F1
#
_cell.length_a   1.000
_cell.length_b   1.000
_cell.length_c   1.000
_cell.angle_alpha   90.00
_cell.angle_beta   90.00
_cell.angle_gamma   90.00
#
_symmetry.space_group_name_H-M   'P 1'
#
loop_
_entity.id
_entity.type
_entity.pdbx_description
1 polymer ?
#
loop_
_entity_poly.entity_id
_entity_poly.type
_entity_poly.pdbx_seq_one_letter_code
_entity_poly.pdbx_strand_id
1 'polypeptide(L)'
;MKPGKVNLEPNNTDVIVLLGKPVKPGSLKVKGCKIRVTGCLETVFQIGTTPEGWVETEKIKIMGLEAKERRSSVLSENDIPKTPVVDEPTWLVIPELPVLSIKNVNSPRDSIMLYEGESQTITMTLENLSSIPINLLLITFTDSASPILEAALQSKTLPASEAYEHEFFLHKRPCFRLDNPPQSIPAKTAISVPITVLGKRGMDQCSVRVEYSSDAGEHVYTRKIAKKFLVTVTPCVEVAGCDVLENKDGILLMLDIRSTSVENTLVTIRSDASSTTVPVTIGRLSRIVRPISKIRFAKGEEQRPIPSLSRRQFIVSSSGTPAHESEMRECFWFRDALLKQLEGEWICGDRLGNLELRGIRLNPRICRTLLADDLQIQLDIVGTAKIDTFVPLTVNIHNDRDEGVRLFLRIQPMIANQSPPQNLEITKRVGWNGVLQFPFPLLQTGE
;
A
#
# COMPACT_ATOMS: atom_id res chain seq x y z
N MET A 1 -28.00 -8.44 -40.73
CA MET A 1 -29.07 -8.65 -39.72
C MET A 1 -29.88 -9.86 -40.13
N LYS A 2 -30.39 -10.65 -39.18
CA LYS A 2 -31.34 -11.73 -39.51
C LYS A 2 -32.76 -11.14 -39.55
N PRO A 3 -33.59 -11.48 -40.56
CA PRO A 3 -34.99 -11.05 -40.57
C PRO A 3 -35.74 -11.72 -39.42
N GLY A 4 -36.48 -10.92 -38.64
CA GLY A 4 -37.39 -11.41 -37.60
C GLY A 4 -38.78 -11.64 -38.18
N LYS A 5 -39.50 -12.67 -37.71
CA LYS A 5 -40.91 -12.87 -37.98
C LYS A 5 -41.65 -12.93 -36.65
N VAL A 6 -42.72 -12.16 -36.52
CA VAL A 6 -43.59 -12.16 -35.34
C VAL A 6 -45.04 -12.27 -35.80
N ASN A 7 -45.85 -12.98 -35.01
CA ASN A 7 -47.30 -13.01 -35.20
C ASN A 7 -47.89 -12.05 -34.18
N LEU A 8 -48.48 -10.95 -34.64
CA LEU A 8 -49.17 -9.99 -33.79
C LEU A 8 -50.64 -10.39 -33.69
N GLU A 9 -51.13 -10.60 -32.47
CA GLU A 9 -52.55 -10.76 -32.20
C GLU A 9 -53.29 -9.41 -32.33
N PRO A 10 -54.60 -9.41 -32.66
CA PRO A 10 -55.37 -8.18 -32.76
C PRO A 10 -55.30 -7.34 -31.48
N ASN A 11 -55.09 -6.02 -31.63
CA ASN A 11 -54.98 -5.04 -30.55
C ASN A 11 -53.85 -5.27 -29.54
N ASN A 12 -52.83 -6.05 -29.90
CA ASN A 12 -51.68 -6.28 -29.04
C ASN A 12 -50.42 -5.55 -29.55
N THR A 13 -49.51 -5.23 -28.65
CA THR A 13 -48.20 -4.65 -28.98
C THR A 13 -47.12 -5.65 -28.60
N ASP A 14 -46.13 -5.84 -29.48
CA ASP A 14 -45.02 -6.76 -29.23
C ASP A 14 -43.68 -6.07 -29.53
N VAL A 15 -42.62 -6.50 -28.84
CA VAL A 15 -41.27 -5.93 -28.94
C VAL A 15 -40.35 -6.92 -29.65
N ILE A 16 -39.88 -6.56 -30.84
CA ILE A 16 -38.99 -7.40 -31.64
C ILE A 16 -37.55 -6.90 -31.51
N VAL A 17 -36.65 -7.78 -31.06
CA VAL A 17 -35.21 -7.50 -31.02
C VAL A 17 -34.55 -7.94 -32.32
N LEU A 18 -34.01 -6.98 -33.08
CA LEU A 18 -33.22 -7.26 -34.29
C LEU A 18 -31.74 -7.41 -33.94
N LEU A 19 -31.13 -8.52 -34.37
CA LEU A 19 -29.71 -8.80 -34.14
C LEU A 19 -28.90 -8.57 -35.43
N GLY A 20 -27.81 -7.81 -35.29
CA GLY A 20 -26.86 -7.51 -36.35
C GLY A 20 -25.42 -7.58 -35.88
N LYS A 21 -24.54 -8.14 -36.70
CA LYS A 21 -23.08 -8.07 -36.53
C LYS A 21 -22.52 -7.19 -37.65
N PRO A 22 -21.83 -6.08 -37.34
CA PRO A 22 -21.14 -5.33 -38.37
C PRO A 22 -19.99 -6.16 -38.96
N VAL A 23 -19.75 -6.03 -40.26
CA VAL A 23 -18.78 -6.86 -41.00
C VAL A 23 -17.43 -6.16 -41.18
N LYS A 24 -17.42 -4.82 -41.12
CA LYS A 24 -16.21 -3.99 -41.29
C LYS A 24 -16.21 -2.82 -40.29
N PRO A 25 -15.02 -2.33 -39.88
CA PRO A 25 -14.89 -1.11 -39.09
C PRO A 25 -15.39 0.14 -39.85
N GLY A 26 -15.78 1.17 -39.12
CA GLY A 26 -16.25 2.44 -39.67
C GLY A 26 -17.56 2.91 -39.05
N SER A 27 -18.21 3.88 -39.70
CA SER A 27 -19.50 4.42 -39.24
C SER A 27 -20.65 3.50 -39.68
N LEU A 28 -21.38 2.95 -38.71
CA LEU A 28 -22.62 2.21 -38.93
C LEU A 28 -23.80 3.13 -38.66
N LYS A 29 -24.61 3.37 -39.70
CA LYS A 29 -25.87 4.11 -39.59
C LYS A 29 -27.06 3.17 -39.73
N VAL A 30 -28.00 3.22 -38.79
CA VAL A 30 -29.26 2.49 -38.91
C VAL A 30 -30.35 3.47 -39.35
N LYS A 31 -30.78 3.32 -40.60
CA LYS A 31 -31.76 4.24 -41.22
C LYS A 31 -33.22 3.92 -40.87
N GLY A 32 -33.50 2.70 -40.44
CA GLY A 32 -34.87 2.19 -40.37
C GLY A 32 -34.96 0.67 -40.41
N CYS A 33 -36.18 0.16 -40.31
CA CYS A 33 -36.53 -1.23 -40.56
C CYS A 33 -37.47 -1.35 -41.76
N LYS A 34 -37.31 -2.40 -42.55
CA LYS A 34 -38.30 -2.78 -43.57
C LYS A 34 -39.27 -3.76 -42.94
N ILE A 35 -40.56 -3.42 -42.94
CA ILE A 35 -41.62 -4.26 -42.38
C ILE A 35 -42.56 -4.66 -43.50
N ARG A 36 -42.92 -5.93 -43.52
CA ARG A 36 -43.97 -6.46 -44.41
C ARG A 36 -45.01 -7.17 -43.55
N VAL A 37 -46.22 -6.61 -43.55
CA VAL A 37 -47.38 -7.28 -42.97
C VAL A 37 -47.97 -8.22 -44.02
N THR A 38 -48.43 -9.40 -43.60
CA THR A 38 -49.04 -10.38 -44.51
C THR A 38 -50.20 -9.74 -45.28
N GLY A 39 -50.17 -9.84 -46.61
CA GLY A 39 -51.18 -9.22 -47.49
C GLY A 39 -50.98 -7.73 -47.78
N CYS A 40 -49.95 -7.10 -47.21
CA CYS A 40 -49.59 -5.70 -47.46
C CYS A 40 -48.27 -5.58 -48.22
N LEU A 41 -48.05 -4.41 -48.82
CA LEU A 41 -46.77 -4.06 -49.42
C LEU A 41 -45.71 -3.83 -48.34
N GLU A 42 -44.47 -4.15 -48.67
CA GLU A 42 -43.31 -3.85 -47.82
C GLU A 42 -43.13 -2.34 -47.69
N THR A 43 -42.99 -1.87 -46.46
CA THR A 43 -42.84 -0.45 -46.12
C THR A 43 -41.59 -0.23 -45.28
N VAL A 44 -40.91 0.89 -45.51
CA VAL A 44 -39.72 1.31 -44.75
C VAL A 44 -40.17 2.21 -43.61
N PHE A 45 -39.87 1.82 -42.39
CA PHE A 45 -40.07 2.62 -41.19
C PHE A 45 -38.72 3.19 -40.79
N GLN A 46 -38.55 4.51 -40.94
CA GLN A 46 -37.31 5.16 -40.53
C GLN A 46 -37.25 5.27 -39.00
N ILE A 47 -36.05 5.15 -38.43
CA ILE A 47 -35.84 5.47 -37.02
C ILE A 47 -35.81 7.00 -36.92
N GLY A 48 -36.66 7.57 -36.09
CA GLY A 48 -36.71 8.99 -35.80
C GLY A 48 -37.41 9.23 -34.47
N THR A 49 -37.20 10.39 -33.88
CA THR A 49 -38.03 10.86 -32.76
C THR A 49 -39.47 10.92 -33.25
N THR A 50 -40.41 10.34 -32.50
CA THR A 50 -41.84 10.55 -32.72
C THR A 50 -42.04 12.05 -32.91
N PRO A 51 -42.51 12.53 -34.08
CA PRO A 51 -42.91 13.92 -34.19
C PRO A 51 -43.93 14.20 -33.08
N GLU A 52 -43.77 15.33 -32.39
CA GLU A 52 -44.87 15.94 -31.65
C GLU A 52 -46.06 16.01 -32.61
N GLY A 53 -47.03 15.11 -32.46
CA GLY A 53 -48.09 14.92 -33.45
C GLY A 53 -48.26 13.51 -34.01
N TRP A 54 -47.73 12.44 -33.38
CA TRP A 54 -48.46 11.16 -33.42
C TRP A 54 -49.81 11.39 -32.73
N VAL A 55 -50.77 11.88 -33.50
CA VAL A 55 -52.18 11.95 -33.12
C VAL A 55 -52.57 10.49 -32.92
N GLU A 56 -52.80 10.09 -31.67
CA GLU A 56 -53.67 8.95 -31.40
C GLU A 56 -54.92 9.22 -32.22
N THR A 57 -55.11 8.46 -33.30
CA THR A 57 -56.36 8.56 -34.04
C THR A 57 -57.43 8.13 -33.05
N GLU A 58 -58.22 9.10 -32.58
CA GLU A 58 -59.34 8.85 -31.69
C GLU A 58 -60.10 7.64 -32.25
N LYS A 59 -60.29 6.61 -31.43
CA LYS A 59 -61.07 5.44 -31.82
C LYS A 59 -62.42 5.91 -32.33
N ILE A 60 -62.61 5.88 -33.65
CA ILE A 60 -63.89 6.22 -34.27
C ILE A 60 -64.85 5.06 -33.98
N LYS A 61 -65.60 5.18 -32.89
CA LYS A 61 -66.69 4.27 -32.52
C LYS A 61 -68.04 4.79 -33.02
N ILE A 62 -68.11 5.24 -34.27
CA ILE A 62 -69.36 5.74 -34.84
C ILE A 62 -69.49 5.23 -36.27
N MET A 63 -70.61 4.57 -36.57
CA MET A 63 -70.97 4.09 -37.91
C MET A 63 -72.21 4.83 -38.40
N GLY A 64 -72.30 5.06 -39.71
CA GLY A 64 -73.45 5.71 -40.36
C GLY A 64 -73.21 7.19 -40.72
N LEU A 65 -74.29 7.89 -41.06
CA LEU A 65 -74.25 9.28 -41.57
C LEU A 65 -73.59 10.27 -40.60
N GLU A 66 -73.66 10.02 -39.29
CA GLU A 66 -73.12 10.90 -38.23
C GLU A 66 -71.59 11.05 -38.27
N ALA A 67 -70.86 10.10 -38.88
CA ALA A 67 -69.40 10.21 -39.04
C ALA A 67 -69.00 11.26 -40.11
N LYS A 68 -69.93 11.68 -40.97
CA LYS A 68 -69.65 12.57 -42.11
C LYS A 68 -69.66 14.05 -41.71
N GLU A 69 -70.44 14.44 -40.70
CA GLU A 69 -70.62 15.83 -40.28
C GLU A 69 -69.41 16.39 -39.50
N ARG A 70 -68.60 15.55 -38.84
CA ARG A 70 -67.38 16.00 -38.16
C ARG A 70 -66.21 16.34 -39.08
N ARG A 71 -66.26 15.97 -40.37
CA ARG A 71 -65.17 16.26 -41.32
C ARG A 71 -65.17 17.69 -41.84
N SER A 72 -66.26 18.45 -41.71
CA SER A 72 -66.38 19.78 -42.32
C SER A 72 -65.92 20.94 -41.43
N SER A 73 -65.59 20.72 -40.15
CA SER A 73 -65.36 21.83 -39.20
C SER A 73 -63.97 21.91 -38.56
N VAL A 74 -62.96 21.13 -38.97
CA VAL A 74 -61.66 21.08 -38.25
C VAL A 74 -60.40 21.32 -39.10
N LEU A 75 -60.49 21.54 -40.42
CA LEU A 75 -59.27 21.83 -41.19
C LEU A 75 -58.91 23.33 -41.11
N SER A 76 -58.13 23.71 -40.10
CA SER A 76 -57.39 24.97 -40.09
C SER A 76 -56.06 24.79 -40.84
N GLU A 77 -55.65 25.80 -41.61
CA GLU A 77 -54.42 25.80 -42.45
C GLU A 77 -53.09 25.61 -41.68
N ASN A 78 -53.12 25.45 -40.35
CA ASN A 78 -51.93 25.18 -39.53
C ASN A 78 -51.57 23.70 -39.39
N ASP A 79 -52.37 22.76 -39.91
CA ASP A 79 -52.13 21.31 -39.84
C ASP A 79 -51.28 20.80 -41.01
N ILE A 80 -50.22 21.51 -41.39
CA ILE A 80 -49.17 20.91 -42.22
C ILE A 80 -48.35 20.02 -41.28
N PRO A 81 -48.32 18.68 -41.45
CA PRO A 81 -47.51 17.83 -40.61
C PRO A 81 -46.05 18.27 -40.76
N LYS A 82 -45.43 18.79 -39.69
CA LYS A 82 -43.99 19.05 -39.68
C LYS A 82 -43.31 17.75 -40.08
N THR A 83 -42.49 17.80 -41.13
CA THR A 83 -41.71 16.64 -41.57
C THR A 83 -40.97 16.05 -40.38
N PRO A 84 -41.10 14.73 -40.11
CA PRO A 84 -40.43 14.12 -38.97
C PRO A 84 -38.92 14.35 -39.07
N VAL A 85 -38.32 14.83 -37.98
CA VAL A 85 -36.86 14.95 -37.89
C VAL A 85 -36.31 13.53 -37.84
N VAL A 86 -35.67 13.12 -38.92
CA VAL A 86 -35.01 11.81 -39.00
C VAL A 86 -33.72 11.89 -38.19
N ASP A 87 -33.69 11.19 -37.06
CA ASP A 87 -32.45 10.98 -36.32
C ASP A 87 -31.88 9.62 -36.76
N GLU A 88 -30.78 9.64 -37.53
CA GLU A 88 -30.08 8.43 -37.95
C GLU A 88 -29.04 8.05 -36.87
N PRO A 89 -29.36 7.16 -35.92
CA PRO A 89 -28.40 6.78 -34.90
C PRO A 89 -27.16 6.20 -35.58
N THR A 90 -26.02 6.76 -35.20
CA THR A 90 -24.71 6.46 -35.79
C THR A 90 -23.81 5.84 -34.74
N TRP A 91 -23.26 4.66 -35.03
CA TRP A 91 -22.31 3.96 -34.16
C TRP A 91 -20.95 3.88 -34.84
N LEU A 92 -19.89 3.98 -34.05
CA LEU A 92 -18.54 3.68 -34.50
C LEU A 92 -18.28 2.17 -34.32
N VAL A 93 -18.06 1.48 -35.42
CA VAL A 93 -17.61 0.08 -35.42
C VAL A 93 -16.09 0.07 -35.37
N ILE A 94 -15.56 -0.47 -34.28
CA ILE A 94 -14.12 -0.60 -34.06
C ILE A 94 -13.55 -1.86 -34.74
N PRO A 95 -12.23 -1.91 -34.99
CA PRO A 95 -11.55 -3.13 -35.42
C PRO A 95 -11.79 -4.31 -34.46
N GLU A 96 -11.65 -5.52 -34.98
CA GLU A 96 -11.69 -6.72 -34.14
C GLU A 96 -10.53 -6.67 -33.13
N LEU A 97 -10.86 -6.81 -31.85
CA LEU A 97 -9.89 -6.81 -30.77
C LEU A 97 -9.64 -8.24 -30.29
N PRO A 98 -8.44 -8.52 -29.77
CA PRO A 98 -8.12 -9.82 -29.21
C PRO A 98 -9.10 -10.21 -28.09
N VAL A 99 -9.22 -11.49 -27.80
CA VAL A 99 -10.13 -12.01 -26.77
C VAL A 99 -9.33 -12.87 -25.80
N LEU A 100 -9.22 -12.41 -24.56
CA LEU A 100 -8.49 -13.09 -23.50
C LEU A 100 -9.46 -13.80 -22.55
N SER A 101 -9.10 -15.00 -22.11
CA SER A 101 -9.78 -15.78 -21.09
C SER A 101 -8.85 -16.09 -19.92
N ILE A 102 -9.40 -16.14 -18.71
CA ILE A 102 -8.72 -16.59 -17.49
C ILE A 102 -9.26 -17.98 -17.17
N LYS A 103 -8.46 -19.04 -17.39
CA LYS A 103 -8.91 -20.43 -17.19
C LYS A 103 -8.56 -20.97 -15.82
N ASN A 104 -7.27 -21.15 -15.57
CA ASN A 104 -6.80 -21.83 -14.37
C ASN A 104 -6.28 -20.80 -13.38
N VAL A 105 -6.80 -20.88 -12.17
CA VAL A 105 -6.16 -20.29 -11.00
C VAL A 105 -5.99 -21.40 -9.98
N ASN A 106 -4.77 -21.61 -9.49
CA ASN A 106 -4.47 -22.57 -8.43
C ASN A 106 -4.94 -22.09 -7.03
N SER A 107 -6.11 -21.45 -6.97
CA SER A 107 -6.75 -20.96 -5.75
C SER A 107 -8.06 -21.73 -5.54
N PRO A 108 -8.27 -22.35 -4.37
CA PRO A 108 -9.53 -23.01 -4.07
C PRO A 108 -10.68 -22.00 -4.05
N ARG A 109 -11.67 -22.18 -4.93
CA ARG A 109 -12.90 -21.36 -4.97
C ARG A 109 -12.66 -19.85 -4.98
N ASP A 110 -11.63 -19.39 -5.70
CA ASP A 110 -11.23 -17.98 -5.74
C ASP A 110 -10.98 -17.37 -4.34
N SER A 111 -10.45 -18.18 -3.41
CA SER A 111 -10.09 -17.78 -2.07
C SER A 111 -8.60 -17.98 -1.77
N ILE A 112 -8.02 -17.07 -0.99
CA ILE A 112 -6.62 -17.09 -0.58
C ILE A 112 -6.57 -16.92 0.94
N MET A 113 -5.95 -17.88 1.64
CA MET A 113 -5.79 -17.83 3.09
C MET A 113 -4.32 -17.60 3.41
N LEU A 114 -3.99 -16.51 4.09
CA LEU A 114 -2.63 -16.09 4.41
C LEU A 114 -2.52 -15.81 5.91
N TYR A 115 -1.34 -15.98 6.46
CA TYR A 115 -0.97 -15.30 7.68
C TYR A 115 -0.43 -13.89 7.39
N GLU A 116 -0.49 -13.00 8.39
CA GLU A 116 0.13 -11.68 8.28
C GLU A 116 1.64 -11.79 8.02
N GLY A 117 2.11 -11.16 6.93
CA GLY A 117 3.51 -11.20 6.51
C GLY A 117 3.92 -12.41 5.68
N GLU A 118 3.03 -13.40 5.51
CA GLU A 118 3.24 -14.52 4.60
C GLU A 118 3.11 -14.10 3.14
N SER A 119 3.91 -14.72 2.27
CA SER A 119 3.76 -14.60 0.82
C SER A 119 3.41 -15.95 0.20
N GLN A 120 2.35 -15.98 -0.61
CA GLN A 120 1.94 -17.16 -1.37
C GLN A 120 1.90 -16.83 -2.85
N THR A 121 2.34 -17.77 -3.70
CA THR A 121 2.26 -17.60 -5.15
C THR A 121 1.01 -18.28 -5.70
N ILE A 122 0.17 -17.49 -6.37
CA ILE A 122 -0.92 -17.98 -7.20
C ILE A 122 -0.49 -17.96 -8.67
N THR A 123 -0.88 -18.96 -9.44
CA THR A 123 -0.60 -19.06 -10.88
C THR A 123 -1.91 -18.89 -11.62
N MET A 124 -1.97 -17.87 -12.47
CA MET A 124 -3.11 -17.57 -13.32
C MET A 124 -2.78 -17.83 -14.79
N THR A 125 -3.55 -18.67 -15.48
CA THR A 125 -3.38 -18.92 -16.92
C THR A 125 -4.21 -17.95 -17.75
N LEU A 126 -3.54 -17.14 -18.56
CA LEU A 126 -4.11 -16.21 -19.53
C LEU A 126 -4.06 -16.84 -20.92
N GLU A 127 -5.22 -17.02 -21.55
CA GLU A 127 -5.33 -17.63 -22.88
C GLU A 127 -5.94 -16.66 -23.89
N ASN A 128 -5.20 -16.41 -24.97
CA ASN A 128 -5.71 -15.66 -26.10
C ASN A 128 -6.53 -16.58 -27.00
N LEU A 129 -7.86 -16.44 -26.93
CA LEU A 129 -8.80 -17.21 -27.73
C LEU A 129 -8.96 -16.68 -29.16
N SER A 130 -8.43 -15.49 -29.45
CA SER A 130 -8.56 -14.87 -30.76
C SER A 130 -7.42 -15.22 -31.71
N SER A 131 -7.63 -14.97 -33.00
CA SER A 131 -6.57 -15.09 -34.02
C SER A 131 -5.69 -13.83 -34.11
N ILE A 132 -5.94 -12.84 -33.24
CA ILE A 132 -5.24 -11.56 -33.21
C ILE A 132 -4.27 -11.59 -32.02
N PRO A 133 -2.98 -11.28 -32.20
CA PRO A 133 -2.03 -11.26 -31.09
C PRO A 133 -2.34 -10.10 -30.13
N ILE A 134 -2.04 -10.31 -28.85
CA ILE A 134 -2.02 -9.25 -27.83
C ILE A 134 -0.60 -8.70 -27.79
N ASN A 135 -0.42 -7.44 -28.16
CA ASN A 135 0.88 -6.78 -28.23
C ASN A 135 1.08 -5.78 -27.09
N LEU A 136 -0.02 -5.33 -26.48
CA LEU A 136 -0.02 -4.50 -25.29
C LEU A 136 -0.75 -5.28 -24.20
N LEU A 137 -0.06 -5.56 -23.11
CA LEU A 137 -0.58 -6.24 -21.94
C LEU A 137 -0.16 -5.47 -20.69
N LEU A 138 -1.14 -5.04 -19.92
CA LEU A 138 -0.94 -4.37 -18.63
C LEU A 138 -1.68 -5.14 -17.55
N ILE A 139 -0.92 -5.68 -16.60
CA ILE A 139 -1.46 -6.36 -15.42
C ILE A 139 -1.37 -5.38 -14.25
N THR A 140 -2.51 -5.07 -13.65
CA THR A 140 -2.62 -4.24 -12.46
C THR A 140 -3.31 -4.99 -11.34
N PHE A 141 -3.08 -4.53 -10.12
CA PHE A 141 -3.58 -5.16 -8.93
C PHE A 141 -4.30 -4.16 -8.05
N THR A 142 -5.31 -4.63 -7.32
CA THR A 142 -5.91 -3.86 -6.22
C THR A 142 -6.25 -4.75 -5.06
N ASP A 143 -6.17 -4.18 -3.87
CA ASP A 143 -6.59 -4.79 -2.61
C ASP A 143 -7.52 -3.87 -1.83
N SER A 144 -8.13 -4.42 -0.80
CA SER A 144 -9.08 -3.78 0.13
C SER A 144 -8.41 -2.90 1.18
N ALA A 145 -7.15 -3.16 1.55
CA ALA A 145 -6.44 -2.40 2.58
C ALA A 145 -5.88 -1.07 2.04
N SER A 146 -5.38 -1.03 0.80
CA SER A 146 -4.79 0.16 0.20
C SER A 146 -5.74 1.37 0.16
N PRO A 147 -7.03 1.26 -0.26
CA PRO A 147 -7.97 2.38 -0.24
C PRO A 147 -8.23 2.96 1.16
N ILE A 148 -8.16 2.13 2.21
CA ILE A 148 -8.34 2.57 3.60
C ILE A 148 -7.16 3.47 4.02
N LEU A 149 -5.94 3.06 3.68
CA LEU A 149 -4.73 3.85 3.94
C LEU A 149 -4.72 5.16 3.14
N GLU A 150 -5.14 5.11 1.87
CA GLU A 150 -5.27 6.29 1.00
C GLU A 150 -6.31 7.28 1.54
N ALA A 151 -7.46 6.80 2.00
CA ALA A 151 -8.49 7.65 2.61
C ALA A 151 -7.99 8.35 3.89
N ALA A 152 -7.24 7.63 4.73
CA ALA A 152 -6.63 8.19 5.93
C ALA A 152 -5.55 9.24 5.62
N LEU A 153 -4.81 9.10 4.52
CA LEU A 153 -3.88 10.13 4.05
C LEU A 153 -4.62 11.36 3.49
N GLN A 154 -5.76 11.15 2.82
CA GLN A 154 -6.57 12.23 2.27
C GLN A 154 -7.26 13.09 3.34
N SER A 155 -7.54 12.55 4.53
CA SER A 155 -8.14 13.33 5.63
C SER A 155 -7.21 14.43 6.14
N LYS A 156 -5.88 14.30 5.94
CA LYS A 156 -4.85 15.22 6.42
C LYS A 156 -4.90 15.49 7.94
N THR A 157 -5.47 14.57 8.71
CA THR A 157 -5.57 14.65 10.17
C THR A 157 -4.41 13.94 10.89
N LEU A 158 -3.63 13.14 10.16
CA LEU A 158 -2.57 12.33 10.74
C LEU A 158 -1.31 13.17 11.02
N PRO A 159 -0.59 12.88 12.13
CA PRO A 159 0.75 13.41 12.31
C PRO A 159 1.69 12.89 11.23
N ALA A 160 2.76 13.64 10.94
CA ALA A 160 3.68 13.32 9.85
C ALA A 160 4.33 11.92 9.99
N SER A 161 4.57 11.47 11.23
CA SER A 161 5.10 10.13 11.51
C SER A 161 4.12 9.01 11.12
N GLU A 162 2.83 9.17 11.37
CA GLU A 162 1.80 8.18 11.00
C GLU A 162 1.49 8.22 9.50
N ALA A 163 1.47 9.42 8.92
CA ALA A 163 1.32 9.57 7.47
C ALA A 163 2.44 8.83 6.72
N TYR A 164 3.69 8.95 7.18
CA TYR A 164 4.81 8.20 6.61
C TYR A 164 4.59 6.68 6.69
N GLU A 165 4.05 6.15 7.80
CA GLU A 165 3.77 4.71 7.90
C GLU A 165 2.75 4.25 6.87
N HIS A 166 1.65 5.00 6.70
CA HIS A 166 0.63 4.70 5.70
C HIS A 166 1.23 4.70 4.29
N GLU A 167 2.04 5.72 3.96
CA GLU A 167 2.72 5.79 2.68
C GLU A 167 3.72 4.63 2.50
N PHE A 168 4.41 4.21 3.56
CA PHE A 168 5.33 3.07 3.52
C PHE A 168 4.58 1.78 3.18
N PHE A 169 3.44 1.50 3.82
CA PHE A 169 2.63 0.32 3.52
C PHE A 169 2.04 0.31 2.11
N LEU A 170 1.79 1.49 1.53
CA LEU A 170 1.33 1.63 0.14
C LEU A 170 2.47 1.41 -0.87
N HIS A 171 3.62 2.05 -0.68
CA HIS A 171 4.67 2.12 -1.71
C HIS A 171 5.80 1.10 -1.54
N LYS A 172 6.11 0.70 -0.30
CA LYS A 172 7.26 -0.15 0.03
C LYS A 172 6.88 -1.59 0.39
N ARG A 173 5.60 -1.83 0.73
CA ARG A 173 5.06 -3.19 0.94
C ARG A 173 3.83 -3.42 0.04
N PRO A 174 3.95 -3.50 -1.29
CA PRO A 174 2.80 -3.83 -2.14
C PRO A 174 2.27 -5.24 -1.82
N CYS A 175 0.95 -5.43 -1.90
CA CYS A 175 0.29 -6.71 -1.64
C CYS A 175 0.54 -7.73 -2.75
N PHE A 176 0.87 -7.26 -3.96
CA PHE A 176 1.19 -8.11 -5.09
C PHE A 176 2.59 -7.83 -5.60
N ARG A 177 3.27 -8.90 -6.00
CA ARG A 177 4.50 -8.84 -6.77
C ARG A 177 4.36 -9.75 -7.98
N LEU A 178 4.74 -9.22 -9.14
CA LEU A 178 4.79 -9.95 -10.38
C LEU A 178 6.20 -9.79 -10.94
N ASP A 179 6.97 -10.87 -10.89
CA ASP A 179 8.31 -10.89 -11.44
C ASP A 179 8.21 -11.10 -12.96
N ASN A 180 8.85 -10.23 -13.74
CA ASN A 180 8.86 -10.28 -15.20
C ASN A 180 7.45 -10.29 -15.83
N PRO A 181 6.69 -9.18 -15.77
CA PRO A 181 5.35 -9.12 -16.33
C PRO A 181 5.37 -9.42 -17.84
N PRO A 182 4.48 -10.30 -18.33
CA PRO A 182 4.37 -10.57 -19.76
C PRO A 182 3.94 -9.31 -20.51
N GLN A 183 4.56 -9.05 -21.65
CA GLN A 183 4.25 -7.87 -22.48
C GLN A 183 3.30 -8.20 -23.64
N SER A 184 3.30 -9.45 -24.09
CA SER A 184 2.50 -9.90 -25.23
C SER A 184 2.04 -11.35 -25.07
N ILE A 185 0.96 -11.71 -25.78
CA ILE A 185 0.44 -13.08 -25.87
C ILE A 185 0.10 -13.36 -27.33
N PRO A 186 0.81 -14.29 -28.00
CA PRO A 186 0.51 -14.66 -29.37
C PRO A 186 -0.92 -15.15 -29.56
N ALA A 187 -1.42 -15.05 -30.79
CA ALA A 187 -2.74 -15.55 -31.15
C ALA A 187 -2.87 -17.05 -30.82
N LYS A 188 -4.03 -17.46 -30.28
CA LYS A 188 -4.33 -18.87 -29.97
C LYS A 188 -3.35 -19.56 -29.01
N THR A 189 -2.65 -18.79 -28.17
CA THR A 189 -1.72 -19.34 -27.16
C THR A 189 -2.17 -19.01 -25.74
N ALA A 190 -1.57 -19.72 -24.77
CA ALA A 190 -1.78 -19.47 -23.35
C ALA A 190 -0.44 -19.28 -22.64
N ILE A 191 -0.43 -18.41 -21.64
CA ILE A 191 0.71 -18.19 -20.75
C ILE A 191 0.27 -18.35 -19.29
N SER A 192 1.17 -18.85 -18.45
CA SER A 192 0.96 -18.94 -17.00
C SER A 192 1.70 -17.79 -16.32
N VAL A 193 0.97 -17.03 -15.50
CA VAL A 193 1.48 -15.85 -14.81
C VAL A 193 1.53 -16.15 -13.31
N PRO A 194 2.72 -16.41 -12.73
CA PRO A 194 2.88 -16.54 -11.29
C PRO A 194 2.84 -15.16 -10.63
N ILE A 195 1.94 -15.01 -9.66
CA ILE A 195 1.68 -13.76 -8.94
C ILE A 195 1.87 -14.05 -7.46
N THR A 196 2.80 -13.35 -6.82
CA THR A 196 3.00 -13.47 -5.37
C THR A 196 2.07 -12.50 -4.65
N VAL A 197 1.33 -13.02 -3.67
CA VAL A 197 0.38 -12.29 -2.83
C VAL A 197 0.91 -12.27 -1.40
N LEU A 198 1.08 -11.07 -0.85
CA LEU A 198 1.50 -10.82 0.53
C LEU A 198 0.29 -10.60 1.44
N GLY A 199 0.24 -11.34 2.54
CA GLY A 199 -0.79 -11.19 3.58
C GLY A 199 -0.64 -9.88 4.34
N LYS A 200 -1.46 -8.87 3.99
CA LYS A 200 -1.55 -7.60 4.70
C LYS A 200 -2.66 -7.65 5.74
N ARG A 201 -2.40 -7.12 6.93
CA ARG A 201 -3.42 -6.96 7.97
C ARG A 201 -4.60 -6.14 7.44
N GLY A 202 -5.82 -6.64 7.69
CA GLY A 202 -7.06 -5.98 7.26
C GLY A 202 -7.42 -6.17 5.78
N MET A 203 -6.64 -6.91 5.00
CA MET A 203 -7.00 -7.27 3.63
C MET A 203 -8.00 -8.42 3.62
N ASP A 204 -9.18 -8.20 3.03
CA ASP A 204 -10.26 -9.20 2.92
C ASP A 204 -10.65 -9.54 1.46
N GLN A 205 -10.23 -8.69 0.52
CA GLN A 205 -10.45 -8.85 -0.92
C GLN A 205 -9.26 -8.36 -1.72
N CYS A 206 -9.01 -9.01 -2.85
CA CYS A 206 -8.04 -8.54 -3.83
C CYS A 206 -8.48 -8.86 -5.27
N SER A 207 -7.93 -8.17 -6.27
CA SER A 207 -8.25 -8.42 -7.67
C SER A 207 -7.07 -8.19 -8.59
N VAL A 208 -6.94 -9.08 -9.58
CA VAL A 208 -6.01 -8.96 -10.70
C VAL A 208 -6.78 -8.45 -11.91
N ARG A 209 -6.36 -7.33 -12.48
CA ARG A 209 -6.95 -6.74 -13.68
C ARG A 209 -5.96 -6.79 -14.82
N VAL A 210 -6.43 -7.25 -15.96
CA VAL A 210 -5.64 -7.37 -17.18
C VAL A 210 -6.27 -6.47 -18.22
N GLU A 211 -5.53 -5.44 -18.62
CA GLU A 211 -5.87 -4.57 -19.74
C GLU A 211 -5.02 -4.95 -20.94
N TYR A 212 -5.65 -5.14 -22.11
CA TYR A 212 -4.96 -5.69 -23.26
C TYR A 212 -5.48 -5.15 -24.59
N SER A 213 -4.59 -5.09 -25.59
CA SER A 213 -4.90 -4.69 -26.96
C SER A 213 -3.92 -5.30 -27.97
N SER A 214 -4.29 -5.27 -29.25
CA SER A 214 -3.44 -5.62 -30.39
C SER A 214 -2.74 -4.42 -31.01
N ASP A 215 -3.26 -3.21 -30.79
CA ASP A 215 -2.92 -2.01 -31.56
C ASP A 215 -2.17 -0.98 -30.71
N ALA A 216 -1.22 -0.27 -31.32
CA ALA A 216 -0.43 0.80 -30.72
C ALA A 216 -0.58 2.14 -31.48
N GLY A 217 -1.65 2.28 -32.28
CA GLY A 217 -1.97 3.50 -33.00
C GLY A 217 -2.48 4.67 -32.13
N GLU A 218 -2.91 5.75 -32.78
CA GLU A 218 -3.32 7.02 -32.15
C GLU A 218 -4.58 6.89 -31.25
N HIS A 219 -5.47 5.94 -31.59
CA HIS A 219 -6.64 5.58 -30.79
C HIS A 219 -6.57 4.11 -30.41
N VAL A 220 -6.01 3.81 -29.23
CA VAL A 220 -5.90 2.43 -28.73
C VAL A 220 -7.19 2.03 -28.03
N TYR A 221 -7.93 1.10 -28.64
CA TYR A 221 -9.02 0.43 -27.96
C TYR A 221 -8.46 -0.71 -27.10
N THR A 222 -8.80 -0.72 -25.82
CA THR A 222 -8.37 -1.76 -24.88
C THR A 222 -9.56 -2.59 -24.40
N ARG A 223 -9.34 -3.88 -24.17
CA ARG A 223 -10.25 -4.71 -23.40
C ARG A 223 -9.71 -4.86 -21.98
N LYS A 224 -10.64 -5.06 -21.04
CA LYS A 224 -10.32 -5.28 -19.63
C LYS A 224 -10.99 -6.56 -19.16
N ILE A 225 -10.26 -7.37 -18.42
CA ILE A 225 -10.81 -8.51 -17.70
C ILE A 225 -10.25 -8.48 -16.27
N ALA A 226 -11.08 -8.84 -15.29
CA ALA A 226 -10.69 -8.82 -13.89
C ALA A 226 -11.07 -10.14 -13.22
N LYS A 227 -10.16 -10.66 -12.40
CA LYS A 227 -10.39 -11.80 -11.51
C LYS A 227 -10.30 -11.30 -10.07
N LYS A 228 -11.36 -11.53 -9.30
CA LYS A 228 -11.45 -11.18 -7.88
C LYS A 228 -11.21 -12.41 -7.03
N PHE A 229 -10.58 -12.21 -5.88
CA PHE A 229 -10.35 -13.22 -4.87
C PHE A 229 -10.83 -12.72 -3.52
N LEU A 230 -11.47 -13.61 -2.77
CA LEU A 230 -11.69 -13.42 -1.34
C LEU A 230 -10.39 -13.76 -0.61
N VAL A 231 -10.01 -12.93 0.35
CA VAL A 231 -8.77 -13.12 1.10
C VAL A 231 -9.08 -13.18 2.58
N THR A 232 -8.43 -14.10 3.28
CA THR A 232 -8.43 -14.14 4.74
C THR A 232 -7.00 -14.00 5.21
N VAL A 233 -6.68 -12.89 5.88
CA VAL A 233 -5.37 -12.68 6.50
C VAL A 233 -5.50 -12.83 8.02
N THR A 234 -4.93 -13.89 8.57
CA THR A 234 -4.95 -14.18 10.00
C THR A 234 -3.65 -13.69 10.66
N PRO A 235 -3.69 -13.02 11.82
CA PRO A 235 -2.47 -12.73 12.57
C PRO A 235 -1.73 -14.01 12.97
N CYS A 236 -0.40 -14.01 12.93
CA CYS A 236 0.43 -15.15 13.35
C CYS A 236 1.33 -14.76 14.52
N VAL A 237 2.17 -13.74 14.33
CA VAL A 237 3.13 -13.25 15.32
C VAL A 237 3.01 -11.74 15.45
N GLU A 238 3.06 -11.24 16.67
CA GLU A 238 3.03 -9.82 16.97
C GLU A 238 4.17 -9.43 17.94
N VAL A 239 4.79 -8.28 17.67
CA VAL A 239 5.68 -7.61 18.62
C VAL A 239 4.80 -6.86 19.63
N ALA A 240 4.69 -7.41 20.83
CA ALA A 240 3.90 -6.85 21.93
C ALA A 240 4.64 -5.72 22.68
N GLY A 241 5.98 -5.73 22.66
CA GLY A 241 6.78 -4.74 23.37
C GLY A 241 8.19 -4.62 22.83
N CYS A 242 8.79 -3.45 23.04
CA CYS A 242 10.17 -3.14 22.68
C CYS A 242 10.79 -2.29 23.78
N ASP A 243 11.99 -2.66 24.23
CA ASP A 243 12.79 -1.82 25.12
C ASP A 243 14.28 -1.95 24.78
N VAL A 244 15.10 -1.01 25.24
CA VAL A 244 16.55 -1.02 25.06
C VAL A 244 17.22 -0.80 26.40
N LEU A 245 18.21 -1.64 26.72
CA LEU A 245 19.00 -1.56 27.94
C LEU A 245 20.47 -1.34 27.64
N GLU A 246 21.16 -0.62 28.52
CA GLU A 246 22.62 -0.51 28.50
C GLU A 246 23.26 -1.69 29.25
N ASN A 247 24.36 -2.18 28.70
CA ASN A 247 25.27 -3.14 29.31
C ASN A 247 26.71 -2.59 29.22
N LYS A 248 27.64 -3.16 29.98
CA LYS A 248 29.07 -2.78 29.93
C LYS A 248 29.66 -2.86 28.53
N ASP A 249 29.19 -3.82 27.73
CA ASP A 249 29.71 -4.12 26.40
C ASP A 249 28.90 -3.46 25.25
N GLY A 250 27.93 -2.57 25.57
CA GLY A 250 27.10 -1.90 24.56
C GLY A 250 25.62 -1.84 24.94
N ILE A 251 24.73 -1.96 23.97
CA ILE A 251 23.28 -1.90 24.20
C ILE A 251 22.57 -3.17 23.73
N LEU A 252 21.49 -3.52 24.43
CA LEU A 252 20.68 -4.70 24.19
C LEU A 252 19.25 -4.27 23.84
N LEU A 253 18.78 -4.64 22.66
CA LEU A 253 17.39 -4.57 22.25
C LEU A 253 16.61 -5.75 22.83
N MET A 254 15.49 -5.47 23.46
CA MET A 254 14.54 -6.46 23.98
C MET A 254 13.25 -6.38 23.20
N LEU A 255 12.84 -7.49 22.60
CA LEU A 255 11.57 -7.62 21.89
C LEU A 255 10.70 -8.65 22.60
N ASP A 256 9.52 -8.22 23.00
CA ASP A 256 8.48 -9.06 23.57
C ASP A 256 7.55 -9.51 22.45
N ILE A 257 7.51 -10.80 22.17
CA ILE A 257 6.83 -11.39 21.03
C ILE A 257 5.74 -12.36 21.50
N ARG A 258 4.59 -12.32 20.85
CA ARG A 258 3.47 -13.23 21.08
C ARG A 258 3.05 -13.91 19.78
N SER A 259 2.67 -15.18 19.87
CA SER A 259 2.03 -15.92 18.77
C SER A 259 0.54 -16.08 19.04
N THR A 260 -0.26 -15.98 17.98
CA THR A 260 -1.69 -16.32 17.97
C THR A 260 -1.95 -17.68 17.33
N SER A 261 -0.93 -18.34 16.79
CA SER A 261 -1.07 -19.64 16.16
C SER A 261 -1.03 -20.78 17.17
N VAL A 262 -1.84 -21.81 16.94
CA VAL A 262 -1.83 -23.06 17.71
C VAL A 262 -0.66 -23.98 17.32
N GLU A 263 -0.06 -23.74 16.15
CA GLU A 263 1.08 -24.53 15.66
C GLU A 263 2.40 -24.06 16.26
N ASN A 264 3.42 -24.93 16.17
CA ASN A 264 4.78 -24.58 16.59
C ASN A 264 5.27 -23.38 15.78
N THR A 265 5.50 -22.27 16.50
CA THR A 265 5.96 -21.02 15.91
C THR A 265 7.40 -20.74 16.33
N LEU A 266 8.28 -20.55 15.36
CA LEU A 266 9.65 -20.07 15.57
C LEU A 266 9.75 -18.65 15.03
N VAL A 267 10.38 -17.76 15.79
CA VAL A 267 10.63 -16.38 15.36
C VAL A 267 12.11 -16.14 15.32
N THR A 268 12.59 -15.65 14.19
CA THR A 268 13.98 -15.30 13.95
C THR A 268 14.09 -13.79 13.83
N ILE A 269 14.91 -13.18 14.69
CA ILE A 269 15.30 -11.77 14.58
C ILE A 269 16.76 -11.73 14.18
N ARG A 270 17.08 -10.96 13.14
CA ARG A 270 18.44 -10.70 12.69
C ARG A 270 18.81 -9.25 12.97
N SER A 271 20.05 -9.05 13.40
CA SER A 271 20.71 -7.75 13.43
C SER A 271 22.12 -7.88 12.85
N ASP A 272 22.77 -6.75 12.55
CA ASP A 272 24.08 -6.67 11.86
C ASP A 272 25.15 -7.67 12.37
N ALA A 273 25.09 -8.07 13.64
CA ALA A 273 26.07 -8.94 14.28
C ALA A 273 25.66 -10.43 14.39
N SER A 274 24.39 -10.81 14.28
CA SER A 274 23.93 -12.21 14.35
C SER A 274 22.42 -12.37 14.19
N SER A 275 21.94 -13.61 14.14
CA SER A 275 20.52 -13.96 14.26
C SER A 275 20.22 -14.69 15.57
N THR A 276 18.98 -14.62 16.03
CA THR A 276 18.49 -15.44 17.13
C THR A 276 17.10 -15.95 16.78
N THR A 277 16.94 -17.27 16.89
CA THR A 277 15.67 -17.95 16.66
C THR A 277 15.15 -18.47 17.99
N VAL A 278 13.91 -18.10 18.34
CA VAL A 278 13.27 -18.48 19.60
C VAL A 278 11.91 -19.11 19.33
N PRO A 279 11.56 -20.23 20.01
CA PRO A 279 10.20 -20.74 19.96
C PRO A 279 9.24 -19.80 20.71
N VAL A 280 8.11 -19.52 20.07
CA VAL A 280 7.04 -18.69 20.63
C VAL A 280 5.80 -19.56 20.80
N THR A 281 5.33 -19.67 22.03
CA THR A 281 4.15 -20.46 22.38
C THR A 281 2.92 -19.57 22.46
N ILE A 282 1.78 -20.06 21.99
CA ILE A 282 0.50 -19.38 22.13
C ILE A 282 0.20 -19.03 23.60
N GLY A 283 -0.34 -17.83 23.84
CA GLY A 283 -0.71 -17.36 25.18
C GLY A 283 0.47 -17.01 26.10
N ARG A 284 1.72 -17.22 25.67
CA ARG A 284 2.93 -16.80 26.39
C ARG A 284 3.65 -15.71 25.63
N LEU A 285 4.17 -14.75 26.37
CA LEU A 285 5.03 -13.71 25.84
C LEU A 285 6.49 -14.21 25.90
N SER A 286 7.12 -14.32 24.74
CA SER A 286 8.52 -14.73 24.59
C SER A 286 9.38 -13.50 24.40
N ARG A 287 10.44 -13.37 25.20
CA ARG A 287 11.37 -12.26 25.13
C ARG A 287 12.61 -12.65 24.34
N ILE A 288 12.92 -11.89 23.30
CA ILE A 288 14.15 -12.01 22.51
C ILE A 288 15.05 -10.83 22.86
N VAL A 289 16.31 -11.11 23.20
CA VAL A 289 17.32 -10.10 23.51
C VAL A 289 18.40 -10.13 22.44
N ARG A 290 18.75 -8.97 21.88
CA ARG A 290 19.70 -8.84 20.78
C ARG A 290 20.67 -7.68 21.03
N PRO A 291 21.98 -7.87 20.91
CA PRO A 291 22.90 -6.75 20.80
C PRO A 291 22.62 -5.99 19.50
N ILE A 292 22.59 -4.66 19.61
CA ILE A 292 22.45 -3.74 18.47
C ILE A 292 23.49 -2.62 18.58
N SER A 293 23.76 -1.95 17.46
CA SER A 293 24.71 -0.85 17.44
C SER A 293 24.02 0.44 17.87
N LYS A 294 24.70 1.23 18.71
CA LYS A 294 24.28 2.61 18.94
C LYS A 294 24.22 3.38 17.61
N ILE A 295 23.30 4.33 17.51
CA ILE A 295 22.99 5.10 16.32
C ILE A 295 23.71 6.45 16.44
N ARG A 296 24.51 6.78 15.43
CA ARG A 296 25.12 8.10 15.28
C ARG A 296 24.38 8.89 14.20
N PHE A 297 24.16 10.16 14.46
CA PHE A 297 23.51 11.10 13.55
C PHE A 297 24.47 12.24 13.24
N ALA A 298 24.48 12.69 11.98
CA ALA A 298 25.13 13.95 11.66
C ALA A 298 24.35 15.10 12.31
N LYS A 299 25.02 16.22 12.61
CA LYS A 299 24.40 17.36 13.32
C LYS A 299 23.06 17.79 12.71
N GLY A 300 21.99 17.69 13.49
CA GLY A 300 20.63 18.11 13.12
C GLY A 300 19.87 17.12 12.22
N GLU A 301 20.39 15.92 12.00
CA GLU A 301 19.75 14.85 11.25
C GLU A 301 18.47 14.34 11.92
N GLU A 302 18.54 14.14 13.23
CA GLU A 302 17.46 13.71 14.11
C GLU A 302 16.29 14.70 14.18
N GLN A 303 16.51 15.93 13.70
CA GLN A 303 15.50 16.99 13.64
C GLN A 303 15.03 17.31 12.21
N ARG A 304 15.49 16.57 11.20
CA ARG A 304 15.04 16.78 9.82
C ARG A 304 13.52 16.56 9.69
N PRO A 305 12.84 17.26 8.79
CA PRO A 305 11.44 16.97 8.46
C PRO A 305 11.26 15.51 8.03
N ILE A 306 10.17 14.89 8.50
CA ILE A 306 9.79 13.53 8.10
C ILE A 306 9.47 13.55 6.58
N PRO A 307 10.10 12.70 5.77
CA PRO A 307 9.90 12.73 4.32
C PRO A 307 8.49 12.26 3.94
N SER A 308 8.03 12.69 2.77
CA SER A 308 6.85 12.12 2.10
C SER A 308 7.31 11.15 1.02
N LEU A 309 6.79 9.93 1.01
CA LEU A 309 7.04 8.95 -0.05
C LEU A 309 6.13 9.18 -1.26
N SER A 310 5.04 9.94 -1.10
CA SER A 310 4.22 10.38 -2.22
C SER A 310 4.75 11.67 -2.84
N ARG A 311 4.61 11.80 -4.18
CA ARG A 311 4.98 13.03 -4.93
C ARG A 311 3.98 14.18 -4.74
N ARG A 312 2.95 14.02 -3.90
CA ARG A 312 1.85 14.97 -3.74
C ARG A 312 1.82 15.55 -2.32
N GLN A 313 2.37 16.77 -2.23
CA GLN A 313 2.20 17.75 -1.14
C GLN A 313 2.92 17.48 0.20
N PHE A 314 3.52 18.55 0.73
CA PHE A 314 4.04 18.63 2.08
C PHE A 314 2.89 18.57 3.09
N ILE A 315 2.95 17.61 4.00
CA ILE A 315 2.06 17.55 5.16
C ILE A 315 2.60 18.56 6.18
N VAL A 316 1.92 19.69 6.33
CA VAL A 316 2.18 20.61 7.44
C VAL A 316 1.44 20.03 8.65
N SER A 317 2.19 19.57 9.66
CA SER A 317 1.61 19.20 10.95
C SER A 317 0.86 20.39 11.51
N SER A 318 -0.45 20.25 11.68
CA SER A 318 -1.34 21.34 12.10
C SER A 318 -1.81 21.20 13.55
N SER A 319 -1.22 20.29 14.33
CA SER A 319 -1.59 20.11 15.74
C SER A 319 -0.41 19.60 16.59
N GLY A 320 0.29 20.51 17.26
CA GLY A 320 1.33 20.18 18.22
C GLY A 320 2.06 21.42 18.76
N THR A 321 2.63 21.30 19.95
CA THR A 321 3.62 22.29 20.41
C THR A 321 4.96 22.04 19.69
N PRO A 322 5.81 23.05 19.48
CA PRO A 322 7.11 22.85 18.84
C PRO A 322 7.99 21.79 19.53
N ALA A 323 7.87 21.68 20.86
CA ALA A 323 8.56 20.65 21.64
C ALA A 323 8.07 19.24 21.30
N HIS A 324 6.75 19.05 21.19
CA HIS A 324 6.17 17.76 20.82
C HIS A 324 6.53 17.35 19.39
N GLU A 325 6.54 18.30 18.45
CA GLU A 325 6.97 18.03 17.08
C GLU A 325 8.46 17.63 16.99
N SER A 326 9.30 18.28 17.81
CA SER A 326 10.74 17.96 17.88
C SER A 326 10.98 16.55 18.43
N GLU A 327 10.26 16.17 19.50
CA GLU A 327 10.31 14.82 20.08
C GLU A 327 9.82 13.75 19.09
N MET A 328 8.75 14.04 18.35
CA MET A 328 8.22 13.16 17.32
C MET A 328 9.22 12.93 16.19
N ARG A 329 9.89 13.99 15.71
CA ARG A 329 10.94 13.89 14.67
C ARG A 329 12.11 13.05 15.16
N GLU A 330 12.57 13.31 16.38
CA GLU A 330 13.64 12.54 17.01
C GLU A 330 13.27 11.05 17.07
N CYS A 331 12.14 10.71 17.68
CA CYS A 331 11.67 9.33 17.78
C CYS A 331 11.49 8.66 16.42
N PHE A 332 11.05 9.41 15.41
CA PHE A 332 10.91 8.91 14.05
C PHE A 332 12.26 8.49 13.45
N TRP A 333 13.27 9.36 13.49
CA TRP A 333 14.57 9.09 12.89
C TRP A 333 15.33 7.99 13.61
N PHE A 334 15.28 7.95 14.95
CA PHE A 334 15.81 6.82 15.72
C PHE A 334 15.13 5.51 15.35
N ARG A 335 13.80 5.50 15.17
CA ARG A 335 13.09 4.29 14.77
C ARG A 335 13.44 3.86 13.35
N ASP A 336 13.54 4.80 12.40
CA ASP A 336 13.95 4.49 11.02
C ASP A 336 15.36 3.89 10.97
N ALA A 337 16.30 4.46 11.73
CA ALA A 337 17.65 3.92 11.85
C ALA A 337 17.69 2.55 12.54
N LEU A 338 16.92 2.35 13.61
CA LEU A 338 16.79 1.06 14.29
C LEU A 338 16.23 -0.02 13.34
N LEU A 339 15.16 0.29 12.60
CA LEU A 339 14.53 -0.64 11.68
C LEU A 339 15.44 -1.06 10.51
N LYS A 340 16.43 -0.24 10.14
CA LYS A 340 17.45 -0.63 9.14
C LYS A 340 18.43 -1.68 9.64
N GLN A 341 18.62 -1.79 10.96
CA GLN A 341 19.47 -2.79 11.60
C GLN A 341 18.72 -4.09 11.92
N LEU A 342 17.42 -4.18 11.62
CA LEU A 342 16.58 -5.29 12.06
C LEU A 342 15.85 -5.97 10.91
N GLU A 343 15.94 -7.29 10.87
CA GLU A 343 15.08 -8.13 10.04
C GLU A 343 14.37 -9.15 10.93
N GLY A 344 13.14 -9.50 10.58
CA GLY A 344 12.33 -10.43 11.35
C GLY A 344 11.58 -11.38 10.44
N GLU A 345 11.62 -12.66 10.78
CA GLU A 345 10.90 -13.73 10.09
C GLU A 345 10.26 -14.66 11.11
N TRP A 346 9.18 -15.31 10.70
CA TRP A 346 8.54 -16.35 11.49
C TRP A 346 8.31 -17.59 10.62
N ILE A 347 8.34 -18.74 11.27
CA ILE A 347 7.93 -20.04 10.72
C ILE A 347 6.85 -20.57 11.64
N CYS A 348 5.71 -20.94 11.08
CA CYS A 348 4.56 -21.51 11.78
C CYS A 348 4.11 -22.75 11.03
N GLY A 349 4.36 -23.93 11.61
CA GLY A 349 4.14 -25.20 10.90
C GLY A 349 5.03 -25.29 9.66
N ASP A 350 4.41 -25.40 8.48
CA ASP A 350 5.07 -25.39 7.16
C ASP A 350 5.06 -24.01 6.49
N ARG A 351 4.47 -22.99 7.14
CA ARG A 351 4.29 -21.65 6.60
C ARG A 351 5.36 -20.71 7.13
N LEU A 352 5.78 -19.77 6.30
CA LEU A 352 6.78 -18.77 6.64
C LEU A 352 6.30 -17.37 6.28
N GLY A 353 6.77 -16.37 7.01
CA GLY A 353 6.47 -15.00 6.70
C GLY A 353 7.40 -14.01 7.36
N ASN A 354 7.28 -12.76 6.93
CA ASN A 354 8.05 -11.66 7.50
C ASN A 354 7.35 -11.15 8.76
N LEU A 355 8.11 -10.98 9.84
CA LEU A 355 7.62 -10.31 11.04
C LEU A 355 7.56 -8.80 10.80
N GLU A 356 6.41 -8.20 11.07
CA GLU A 356 6.25 -6.74 10.95
C GLU A 356 6.78 -6.05 12.21
N LEU A 357 7.92 -5.36 12.07
CA LEU A 357 8.63 -4.66 13.17
C LEU A 357 8.29 -3.17 13.25
N ARG A 358 7.66 -2.57 12.24
CA ARG A 358 7.33 -1.14 12.19
C ARG A 358 6.28 -0.73 13.24
N GLY A 359 5.60 -1.71 13.85
CA GLY A 359 4.76 -1.49 15.03
C GLY A 359 5.53 -0.97 16.25
N ILE A 360 6.87 -1.11 16.30
CA ILE A 360 7.71 -0.60 17.39
C ILE A 360 7.48 0.91 17.59
N ARG A 361 7.33 1.32 18.85
CA ARG A 361 7.20 2.72 19.28
C ARG A 361 8.37 3.04 20.19
N LEU A 362 9.09 4.11 19.86
CA LEU A 362 10.18 4.62 20.68
C LEU A 362 9.69 5.78 21.55
N ASN A 363 10.37 5.99 22.67
CA ASN A 363 10.18 7.13 23.55
C ASN A 363 11.54 7.84 23.76
N PRO A 364 11.57 9.05 24.34
CA PRO A 364 12.81 9.80 24.52
C PRO A 364 13.87 9.07 25.35
N ARG A 365 13.46 8.21 26.30
CA ARG A 365 14.40 7.41 27.09
C ARG A 365 15.15 6.44 26.18
N ILE A 366 14.42 5.70 25.35
CA ILE A 366 15.00 4.74 24.41
C ILE A 366 15.89 5.44 23.37
N CYS A 367 15.47 6.60 22.85
CA CYS A 367 16.29 7.40 21.93
C CYS A 367 17.64 7.79 22.54
N ARG A 368 17.66 8.25 23.80
CA ARG A 368 18.92 8.56 24.50
C ARG A 368 19.83 7.36 24.66
N THR A 369 19.27 6.19 24.96
CA THR A 369 20.05 4.94 25.08
C THR A 369 20.58 4.45 23.72
N LEU A 370 19.81 4.67 22.65
CA LEU A 370 20.23 4.33 21.29
C LEU A 370 21.31 5.27 20.77
N LEU A 371 21.37 6.53 21.24
CA LEU A 371 22.33 7.51 20.75
C LEU A 371 23.77 7.09 21.08
N ALA A 372 24.63 7.08 20.05
CA ALA A 372 26.06 6.91 20.19
C ALA A 372 26.67 8.06 21.00
N ASP A 373 27.57 7.73 21.92
CA ASP A 373 28.33 8.75 22.63
C ASP A 373 29.32 9.41 21.65
N ASP A 374 29.39 10.73 21.72
CA ASP A 374 30.32 11.52 20.92
C ASP A 374 31.77 11.38 21.37
N LEU A 375 31.96 11.04 22.66
CA LEU A 375 33.25 10.91 23.31
C LEU A 375 33.23 9.65 24.16
N GLN A 376 34.16 8.74 23.92
CA GLN A 376 34.36 7.59 24.80
C GLN A 376 35.41 7.95 25.83
N ILE A 377 35.09 7.76 27.11
CA ILE A 377 36.00 8.05 28.23
C ILE A 377 36.16 6.78 29.05
N GLN A 378 37.36 6.21 29.03
CA GLN A 378 37.73 5.06 29.85
C GLN A 378 38.71 5.49 30.93
N LEU A 379 38.43 5.09 32.17
CA LEU A 379 39.24 5.35 33.35
C LEU A 379 39.83 4.04 33.84
N ASP A 380 41.14 3.89 33.74
CA ASP A 380 41.87 2.71 34.22
C ASP A 380 42.67 3.07 35.48
N ILE A 381 42.35 2.42 36.59
CA ILE A 381 43.04 2.58 37.87
C ILE A 381 43.46 1.20 38.40
N VAL A 382 44.64 1.11 39.01
CA VAL A 382 45.09 -0.13 39.66
C VAL A 382 44.20 -0.40 40.88
N GLY A 383 43.48 -1.53 40.87
CA GLY A 383 42.39 -1.83 41.81
C GLY A 383 42.79 -2.04 43.28
N THR A 384 44.09 -2.11 43.60
CA THR A 384 44.60 -2.19 44.97
C THR A 384 45.92 -1.45 45.10
N ALA A 385 46.04 -0.60 46.11
CA ALA A 385 47.27 0.13 46.41
C ALA A 385 47.61 0.01 47.90
N LYS A 386 48.90 0.09 48.21
CA LYS A 386 49.35 0.14 49.60
C LYS A 386 49.08 1.54 50.16
N ILE A 387 48.91 1.61 51.48
CA ILE A 387 48.83 2.89 52.19
C ILE A 387 50.08 3.72 51.83
N ASP A 388 49.89 5.02 51.63
CA ASP A 388 50.93 5.99 51.25
C ASP A 388 51.65 5.71 49.91
N THR A 389 50.96 5.05 48.96
CA THR A 389 51.47 4.87 47.59
C THR A 389 50.64 5.64 46.57
N PHE A 390 51.31 6.33 45.63
CA PHE A 390 50.65 6.97 44.49
C PHE A 390 50.22 5.91 43.47
N VAL A 391 48.98 6.03 42.99
CA VAL A 391 48.41 5.13 41.98
C VAL A 391 48.28 5.90 40.67
N PRO A 392 48.82 5.41 39.55
CA PRO A 392 48.56 6.02 38.25
C PRO A 392 47.09 5.81 37.87
N LEU A 393 46.43 6.90 37.49
CA LEU A 393 45.12 6.89 36.84
C LEU A 393 45.35 7.21 35.37
N THR A 394 45.01 6.27 34.49
CA THR A 394 45.03 6.48 33.04
C THR A 394 43.63 6.85 32.58
N VAL A 395 43.51 7.96 31.85
CA VAL A 395 42.25 8.38 31.22
C VAL A 395 42.44 8.29 29.72
N ASN A 396 41.75 7.35 29.09
CA ASN A 396 41.70 7.23 27.64
C ASN A 396 40.45 7.95 27.16
N ILE A 397 40.62 8.96 26.30
CA ILE A 397 39.53 9.72 25.70
C ILE A 397 39.63 9.49 24.19
N HIS A 398 38.55 9.03 23.58
CA HIS A 398 38.46 8.88 22.13
C HIS A 398 37.40 9.82 21.58
N ASN A 399 37.76 10.60 20.55
CA ASN A 399 36.82 11.49 19.89
C ASN A 399 36.15 10.83 18.70
N ASP A 400 34.88 10.52 18.89
CA ASP A 400 34.02 9.86 17.91
C ASP A 400 33.25 10.86 17.03
N ARG A 401 33.43 12.18 17.24
CA ARG A 401 32.76 13.21 16.45
C ARG A 401 33.41 13.44 15.09
N ASP A 402 32.60 13.89 14.14
CA ASP A 402 33.02 14.33 12.80
C ASP A 402 33.80 15.67 12.82
N GLU A 403 34.00 16.27 14.00
CA GLU A 403 34.76 17.51 14.19
C GLU A 403 35.71 17.40 15.40
N GLY A 404 36.80 18.19 15.36
CA GLY A 404 37.75 18.26 16.47
C GLY A 404 37.16 18.95 17.69
N VAL A 405 37.41 18.42 18.90
CA VAL A 405 36.82 18.92 20.15
C VAL A 405 37.89 19.45 21.09
N ARG A 406 37.63 20.63 21.68
CA ARG A 406 38.40 21.13 22.83
C ARG A 406 37.74 20.68 24.11
N LEU A 407 38.48 19.98 24.95
CA LEU A 407 37.98 19.39 26.18
C LEU A 407 38.65 20.01 27.40
N PHE A 408 37.93 19.96 28.53
CA PHE A 408 38.47 20.28 29.83
C PHE A 408 38.17 19.12 30.76
N LEU A 409 39.20 18.34 31.09
CA LEU A 409 39.05 17.18 31.97
C LEU A 409 39.12 17.65 33.42
N ARG A 410 38.08 17.39 34.20
CA ARG A 410 38.06 17.58 35.65
C ARG A 410 37.86 16.25 36.35
N ILE A 411 38.88 15.81 37.09
CA ILE A 411 38.81 14.60 37.92
C ILE A 411 38.34 15.02 39.31
N GLN A 412 37.28 14.39 39.84
CA GLN A 412 36.79 14.64 41.19
C GLN A 412 36.86 13.34 42.01
N PRO A 413 37.89 13.17 42.85
CA PRO A 413 37.99 12.01 43.73
C PRO A 413 36.83 11.97 44.73
N MET A 414 36.21 10.81 44.90
CA MET A 414 35.15 10.58 45.89
C MET A 414 35.39 9.26 46.62
N ILE A 415 35.01 9.22 47.90
CA ILE A 415 35.00 7.99 48.68
C ILE A 415 33.71 7.23 48.33
N ALA A 416 33.83 5.95 47.99
CA ALA A 416 32.68 5.11 47.66
C ALA A 416 31.66 5.09 48.81
N ASN A 417 30.36 5.07 48.47
CA ASN A 417 29.23 5.03 49.41
C ASN A 417 29.13 6.23 50.38
N GLN A 418 29.78 7.36 50.08
CA GLN A 418 29.58 8.60 50.83
C GLN A 418 28.83 9.63 49.98
N SER A 419 27.90 10.35 50.61
CA SER A 419 27.27 11.52 49.99
C SER A 419 28.33 12.60 49.72
N PRO A 420 28.17 13.44 48.68
CA PRO A 420 29.08 14.55 48.43
C PRO A 420 29.24 15.41 49.70
N PRO A 421 30.48 15.83 50.05
CA PRO A 421 30.72 16.49 51.32
C PRO A 421 29.98 17.83 51.40
N GLN A 422 28.92 17.91 52.21
CA GLN A 422 28.21 19.16 52.51
C GLN A 422 28.92 20.03 53.56
N ASN A 423 29.90 19.47 54.29
CA ASN A 423 30.63 20.15 55.37
C ASN A 423 32.15 19.94 55.31
N LEU A 424 32.89 20.77 56.04
CA LEU A 424 34.36 20.88 56.12
C LEU A 424 35.08 19.67 56.78
N GLU A 425 34.42 18.51 56.89
CA GLU A 425 34.96 17.36 57.62
C GLU A 425 36.08 16.66 56.81
N ILE A 426 37.33 16.79 57.29
CA ILE A 426 38.53 16.32 56.57
C ILE A 426 38.61 14.80 56.44
N THR A 427 37.99 14.06 57.36
CA THR A 427 37.95 12.58 57.40
C THR A 427 37.14 11.97 56.26
N LYS A 428 36.33 12.76 55.55
CA LYS A 428 35.51 12.36 54.40
C LYS A 428 36.08 12.85 53.06
N ARG A 429 37.34 13.29 53.05
CA ARG A 429 38.02 13.82 51.85
C ARG A 429 39.16 12.92 51.44
N VAL A 430 39.28 12.72 50.13
CA VAL A 430 40.47 12.12 49.51
C VAL A 430 41.50 13.21 49.32
N GLY A 431 42.69 13.05 49.89
CA GLY A 431 43.82 13.93 49.59
C GLY A 431 44.38 13.59 48.21
N TRP A 432 44.57 14.59 47.35
CA TRP A 432 45.26 14.44 46.07
C TRP A 432 46.45 15.39 46.03
N ASN A 433 47.46 15.02 45.26
CA ASN A 433 48.59 15.88 44.96
C ASN A 433 48.60 16.17 43.45
N GLY A 434 48.58 17.44 43.06
CA GLY A 434 48.57 17.87 41.66
C GLY A 434 47.29 18.58 41.21
N VAL A 435 47.25 18.90 39.92
CA VAL A 435 46.12 19.60 39.29
C VAL A 435 45.05 18.56 38.95
N LEU A 436 43.79 18.82 39.29
CA LEU A 436 42.65 17.94 38.96
C LEU A 436 41.91 18.38 37.70
N GLN A 437 42.46 19.36 37.01
CA GLN A 437 41.83 20.09 35.92
C GLN A 437 42.86 20.29 34.82
N PHE A 438 42.62 19.69 33.67
CA PHE A 438 43.54 19.71 32.55
C PHE A 438 42.81 20.19 31.30
N PRO A 439 43.22 21.33 30.70
CA PRO A 439 42.79 21.65 29.34
C PRO A 439 43.43 20.64 28.41
N PHE A 440 42.61 19.90 27.66
CA PHE A 440 43.09 19.01 26.64
C PHE A 440 43.44 19.79 25.37
N PRO A 441 44.47 19.37 24.61
CA PRO A 441 44.68 19.88 23.26
C PRO A 441 43.45 19.58 22.39
N LEU A 442 43.37 20.23 21.23
CA LEU A 442 42.31 19.95 20.25
C LEU A 442 42.41 18.47 19.85
N LEU A 443 41.45 17.66 20.27
CA LEU A 443 41.36 16.24 19.97
C LEU A 443 40.72 16.09 18.59
N GLN A 444 41.45 15.56 17.61
CA GLN A 444 40.96 15.41 16.24
C GLN A 444 39.91 14.30 16.15
N THR A 445 39.18 14.24 15.04
CA THR A 445 38.25 13.15 14.77
C THR A 445 38.98 11.81 14.68
N GLY A 446 38.50 10.81 15.43
CA GLY A 446 39.08 9.46 15.48
C GLY A 446 40.39 9.36 16.28
N GLU A 447 40.77 10.41 17.00
CA GLU A 447 41.95 10.43 17.90
C GLU A 447 41.61 9.90 19.30
#